data_AF-A0A7S3AIL0-F1
#
_entry.id   AF-A0A7S3AIL0-F1
#
_cell.length_a   1.000
_cell.length_b   1.000
_cell.length_c   1.000
_cell.angle_alpha   90.00
_cell.angle_beta   90.00
_cell.angle_gamma   90.00
#
_symmetry.space_group_name_H-M   'P 1'
#
loop_
_entity.id
_entity.type
_entity.pdbx_description
1 polymer ?
#
loop_
_entity_poly.entity_id
_entity_poly.type
_entity_poly.pdbx_seq_one_letter_code
_entity_poly.pdbx_strand_id
1 'polypeptide(L)'
;EAPPPIHVLPDELGEPERVFTKCFKEVATYTAVVQSIHQGDNTAAAQRPTEATSWTAASRAARKIRHPEYTLRAYYTDVRLAFPELALYTTRLQGAEHEEDLSKSDVTSGISPADEYRRTIGALFAVYWLMRLDIDGKRGFCFGVDDDWQPLEVPPYSELESPDTTKRREFHDLQEWDGMTQLMLDAGLLSPRKKMGLRVNEERLLAMLALTAIHDIMKVEALLPKVSEAHAPYNGFKAGDVINDHDMALGYILDHFGNLLPSYAGLPAAQQKSVRFTQAKMSFNHGWLVQAEAPPEALFSKFKAATKDVNADPKDIAFYFVHWLTDLAAAVPTPLEGAEKFVLNFPRPVLGSFIKSFGVLNELAVKSETEVFESFLTQWWGEKSDTFGAIPEGPNAIAIMRLVVQAQAEPKQKAILDTFPALHPKDQQVLAEEMAKSGLVGQKFKRAGKEVHHGGPAILVYYSPAFLRTCLPVHSLPALTLLAEVYRRARELWPANGDVAGSVIVRIDQMKELQLPEIQAVYGFGDTWVLTKRNDLEAVLERIPVEQLPERTKSSYRVCKFWKKDYKKKQRHTSGTLTALGDGDESEPSFHVNNDANSSAPSLNSSSGTPAALRRFH
;
A
#
# COMPACT_ATOMS: atom_id res chain seq x y z
N GLU A 1 23.29 55.31 -14.79
CA GLU A 1 24.05 54.06 -14.62
C GLU A 1 23.07 52.90 -14.75
N ALA A 2 23.15 52.16 -15.86
CA ALA A 2 22.33 50.97 -16.07
C ALA A 2 22.89 49.82 -15.22
N PRO A 3 22.04 48.91 -14.69
CA PRO A 3 22.53 47.75 -13.95
C PRO A 3 23.35 46.85 -14.88
N PRO A 4 24.38 46.16 -14.36
CA PRO A 4 25.22 45.29 -15.17
C PRO A 4 24.40 44.10 -15.70
N PRO A 5 24.75 43.56 -16.88
CA PRO A 5 24.04 42.45 -17.47
C PRO A 5 24.23 41.20 -16.60
N ILE A 6 23.12 40.53 -16.29
CA ILE A 6 23.11 39.21 -15.69
C ILE A 6 23.72 38.26 -16.72
N HIS A 7 24.86 37.65 -16.39
CA HIS A 7 25.42 36.57 -17.17
C HIS A 7 24.43 35.40 -17.19
N VAL A 8 23.76 35.23 -18.33
CA VAL A 8 22.99 34.02 -18.65
C VAL A 8 24.00 32.88 -18.82
N LEU A 9 23.87 31.84 -18.00
CA LEU A 9 24.63 30.60 -18.15
C LEU A 9 24.30 29.95 -19.50
N PRO A 10 25.24 29.23 -20.16
CA PRO A 10 25.00 28.66 -21.48
C PRO A 10 23.87 27.62 -21.47
N ASP A 11 23.04 27.69 -22.51
CA ASP A 11 21.93 26.81 -22.89
C ASP A 11 22.39 25.38 -23.29
N GLU A 12 23.20 24.71 -22.46
CA GLU A 12 23.76 23.38 -22.75
C GLU A 12 23.12 22.24 -21.93
N LEU A 13 21.81 22.29 -21.72
CA LEU A 13 21.04 21.16 -21.19
C LEU A 13 20.34 20.46 -22.36
N GLY A 14 21.12 19.66 -23.11
CA GLY A 14 20.55 18.67 -24.05
C GLY A 14 19.76 17.59 -23.33
N GLU A 15 19.04 16.77 -24.13
CA GLU A 15 18.04 15.74 -23.78
C GLU A 15 17.92 15.36 -22.28
N PRO A 16 16.70 15.27 -21.72
CA PRO A 16 16.50 15.01 -20.29
C PRO A 16 17.37 13.89 -19.68
N GLU A 17 17.61 12.80 -20.40
CA GLU A 17 18.51 11.72 -19.97
C GLU A 17 19.97 12.16 -19.76
N ARG A 18 20.48 13.11 -20.56
CA ARG A 18 21.82 13.69 -20.40
C ARG A 18 21.93 14.54 -19.14
N VAL A 19 20.85 15.23 -18.75
CA VAL A 19 20.80 15.99 -17.49
C VAL A 19 21.00 15.06 -16.30
N PHE A 20 20.34 13.89 -16.30
CA PHE A 20 20.51 12.89 -15.25
C PHE A 20 21.90 12.23 -15.28
N THR A 21 22.42 11.94 -16.47
CA THR A 21 23.73 11.25 -16.64
C THR A 21 24.92 12.13 -16.22
N LYS A 22 24.88 13.44 -16.49
CA LYS A 22 25.97 14.38 -16.14
C LYS A 22 26.14 14.52 -14.61
N CYS A 23 25.08 14.29 -13.83
CA CYS A 23 25.11 14.36 -12.36
C CYS A 23 26.05 13.33 -11.72
N PHE A 24 26.32 12.21 -12.38
CA PHE A 24 27.09 11.11 -11.80
C PHE A 24 28.60 11.37 -11.67
N LYS A 25 29.12 12.50 -12.17
CA LYS A 25 30.58 12.74 -12.25
C LYS A 25 31.19 13.52 -11.06
N GLU A 26 30.40 13.99 -10.08
CA GLU A 26 30.86 14.92 -9.02
C GLU A 26 30.87 14.32 -7.59
N VAL A 27 31.24 13.05 -7.40
CA VAL A 27 30.95 12.29 -6.15
C VAL A 27 32.13 12.16 -5.16
N ALA A 28 33.22 12.90 -5.32
CA ALA A 28 34.43 12.69 -4.52
C ALA A 28 34.31 13.06 -3.02
N THR A 29 33.25 13.75 -2.59
CA THR A 29 33.22 14.45 -1.29
C THR A 29 32.49 13.72 -0.15
N TYR A 30 31.80 12.60 -0.42
CA TYR A 30 30.94 11.93 0.58
C TYR A 30 31.59 10.77 1.35
N THR A 31 32.81 10.37 0.99
CA THR A 31 33.52 9.26 1.66
C THR A 31 33.69 9.47 3.17
N ALA A 32 33.89 10.71 3.62
CA ALA A 32 34.06 11.03 5.05
C ALA A 32 32.77 10.83 5.87
N VAL A 33 31.60 11.09 5.28
CA VAL A 33 30.29 10.86 5.91
C VAL A 33 30.07 9.36 6.08
N VAL A 34 30.36 8.58 5.03
CA VAL A 34 30.27 7.11 5.05
C VAL A 34 31.17 6.51 6.14
N GLN A 35 32.43 6.96 6.20
CA GLN A 35 33.40 6.48 7.20
C GLN A 35 32.98 6.85 8.63
N SER A 36 32.45 8.06 8.84
CA SER A 36 31.94 8.50 10.15
C SER A 36 30.73 7.67 10.60
N ILE A 37 29.80 7.38 9.69
CA ILE A 37 28.66 6.50 9.94
C ILE A 37 29.12 5.08 10.29
N HIS A 38 30.14 4.57 9.61
CA HIS A 38 30.65 3.20 9.82
C HIS A 38 31.43 3.02 11.12
N GLN A 39 32.17 4.05 11.54
CA GLN A 39 33.08 3.96 12.69
C GLN A 39 32.40 4.26 14.03
N GLY A 40 31.19 4.82 14.03
CA GLY A 40 30.50 5.20 15.27
C GLY A 40 31.27 6.24 16.11
N ASP A 41 32.25 6.91 15.49
CA ASP A 41 33.17 7.82 16.16
C ASP A 41 32.65 9.26 16.02
N ASN A 42 32.14 9.81 17.12
CA ASN A 42 31.68 11.19 17.21
C ASN A 42 32.81 12.22 16.94
N THR A 43 34.08 11.82 16.98
CA THR A 43 35.20 12.72 16.74
C THR A 43 35.48 12.97 15.25
N ALA A 44 35.14 12.01 14.37
CA ALA A 44 35.21 12.17 12.91
C ALA A 44 34.05 13.02 12.35
N ALA A 45 32.93 13.11 13.07
CA ALA A 45 31.80 14.01 12.77
C ALA A 45 32.16 15.51 12.80
N ALA A 46 33.40 15.87 13.18
CA ALA A 46 33.94 17.21 13.07
C ALA A 46 34.21 17.64 11.60
N GLN A 47 34.33 16.69 10.66
CA GLN A 47 34.38 17.01 9.23
C GLN A 47 32.95 17.02 8.68
N ARG A 48 32.31 18.21 8.77
CA ARG A 48 30.99 18.45 8.18
C ARG A 48 30.99 18.03 6.70
N PRO A 49 29.86 17.54 6.16
CA PRO A 49 29.62 17.56 4.73
C PRO A 49 30.02 18.95 4.21
N THR A 50 30.87 19.01 3.20
CA THR A 50 31.41 20.29 2.70
C THR A 50 30.32 21.19 2.14
N GLU A 51 29.15 20.63 1.83
CA GLU A 51 28.02 21.35 1.29
C GLU A 51 26.88 21.42 2.32
N ALA A 52 26.58 22.64 2.76
CA ALA A 52 25.43 22.92 3.60
C ALA A 52 24.16 23.04 2.74
N THR A 53 23.00 22.77 3.32
CA THR A 53 21.70 23.02 2.68
C THR A 53 21.59 24.47 2.25
N SER A 54 21.28 24.70 0.97
CA SER A 54 20.99 26.04 0.47
C SER A 54 19.56 26.42 0.87
N TRP A 55 19.40 26.92 2.09
CA TRP A 55 18.10 27.37 2.62
C TRP A 55 17.46 28.47 1.76
N THR A 56 18.27 29.29 1.08
CA THR A 56 17.73 30.28 0.12
C THR A 56 17.04 29.60 -1.06
N ALA A 57 17.64 28.56 -1.64
CA ALA A 57 17.03 27.79 -2.72
C ALA A 57 15.82 26.99 -2.22
N ALA A 58 15.93 26.35 -1.06
CA ALA A 58 14.84 25.60 -0.43
C ALA A 58 13.62 26.50 -0.16
N SER A 59 13.83 27.66 0.47
CA SER A 59 12.76 28.65 0.71
C SER A 59 12.18 29.21 -0.58
N ARG A 60 13.01 29.41 -1.62
CA ARG A 60 12.52 29.84 -2.93
C ARG A 60 11.60 28.78 -3.54
N ALA A 61 12.00 27.51 -3.52
CA ALA A 61 11.15 26.39 -3.94
C ALA A 61 9.84 26.37 -3.18
N ALA A 62 9.88 26.42 -1.85
CA ALA A 62 8.67 26.37 -1.03
C ALA A 62 7.73 27.58 -1.25
N ARG A 63 8.26 28.80 -1.29
CA ARG A 63 7.44 30.02 -1.48
C ARG A 63 6.85 30.14 -2.88
N LYS A 64 7.62 29.75 -3.91
CA LYS A 64 7.22 29.91 -5.31
C LYS A 64 6.48 28.71 -5.88
N ILE A 65 6.39 27.58 -5.17
CA ILE A 65 5.78 26.34 -5.69
C ILE A 65 4.38 26.54 -6.28
N ARG A 66 3.60 27.51 -5.80
CA ARG A 66 2.26 27.85 -6.33
C ARG A 66 2.21 29.09 -7.22
N HIS A 67 3.36 29.69 -7.55
CA HIS A 67 3.43 30.83 -8.46
C HIS A 67 3.23 30.35 -9.92
N PRO A 68 2.35 30.95 -10.72
CA PRO A 68 2.05 30.47 -12.07
C PRO A 68 3.29 30.34 -12.98
N GLU A 69 4.20 31.33 -12.91
CA GLU A 69 5.44 31.35 -13.71
C GLU A 69 6.56 30.47 -13.17
N TYR A 70 6.38 29.83 -12.00
CA TYR A 70 7.41 28.97 -11.42
C TYR A 70 7.22 27.56 -11.97
N THR A 71 8.04 27.21 -12.96
CA THR A 71 7.95 25.95 -13.72
C THR A 71 8.58 24.77 -12.96
N LEU A 72 8.31 23.55 -13.43
CA LEU A 72 8.94 22.34 -12.89
C LEU A 72 10.48 22.38 -13.03
N ARG A 73 11.00 22.95 -14.13
CA ARG A 73 12.45 23.12 -14.36
C ARG A 73 13.10 24.05 -13.33
N ALA A 74 12.44 25.17 -13.03
CA ALA A 74 12.91 26.09 -11.99
C ALA A 74 12.88 25.43 -10.60
N TYR A 75 11.81 24.68 -10.32
CA TYR A 75 11.68 23.89 -9.10
C TYR A 75 12.78 22.85 -8.93
N TYR A 76 13.05 22.05 -9.96
CA TYR A 76 14.12 21.06 -9.96
C TYR A 76 15.49 21.68 -9.69
N THR A 77 15.78 22.81 -10.34
CA THR A 77 17.03 23.56 -10.13
C THR A 77 17.18 23.99 -8.66
N ASP A 78 16.11 24.53 -8.07
CA ASP A 78 16.12 24.99 -6.68
C ASP A 78 16.26 23.82 -5.68
N VAL A 79 15.56 22.71 -5.90
CA VAL A 79 15.63 21.51 -5.05
C VAL A 79 17.01 20.87 -5.10
N ARG A 80 17.62 20.76 -6.27
CA ARG A 80 18.99 20.24 -6.39
C ARG A 80 20.03 21.12 -5.70
N LEU A 81 19.89 22.43 -5.84
CA LEU A 81 20.77 23.37 -5.15
C LEU A 81 20.52 23.37 -3.63
N ALA A 82 19.28 23.11 -3.21
CA ALA A 82 18.88 23.09 -1.82
C ALA A 82 19.46 21.91 -1.03
N PHE A 83 19.36 20.69 -1.56
CA PHE A 83 19.56 19.46 -0.78
C PHE A 83 20.83 18.72 -1.22
N PRO A 84 21.96 18.90 -0.53
CA PRO A 84 23.21 18.22 -0.86
C PRO A 84 23.09 16.70 -0.75
N GLU A 85 22.19 16.19 0.09
CA GLU A 85 21.93 14.75 0.28
C GLU A 85 21.48 14.04 -0.99
N LEU A 86 20.96 14.74 -2.00
CA LEU A 86 20.62 14.14 -3.30
C LEU A 86 21.84 13.54 -4.02
N ALA A 87 23.06 14.02 -3.73
CA ALA A 87 24.29 13.43 -4.26
C ALA A 87 24.59 12.05 -3.64
N LEU A 88 24.03 11.73 -2.45
CA LEU A 88 24.32 10.48 -1.75
C LEU A 88 23.84 9.24 -2.52
N TYR A 89 22.76 9.36 -3.30
CA TYR A 89 22.27 8.29 -4.17
C TYR A 89 23.27 7.86 -5.25
N THR A 90 24.31 8.67 -5.49
CA THR A 90 25.35 8.38 -6.49
C THR A 90 26.65 7.86 -5.88
N THR A 91 26.71 7.74 -4.55
CA THR A 91 27.90 7.28 -3.82
C THR A 91 28.23 5.83 -4.17
N ARG A 92 29.51 5.56 -4.41
CA ARG A 92 30.04 4.21 -4.70
C ARG A 92 30.88 3.69 -3.53
N LEU A 93 30.89 2.38 -3.33
CA LEU A 93 31.86 1.73 -2.46
C LEU A 93 33.28 1.92 -3.05
N GLN A 94 34.22 2.36 -2.22
CA GLN A 94 35.63 2.43 -2.60
C GLN A 94 36.15 1.01 -2.90
N GLY A 95 36.57 0.75 -4.14
CA GLY A 95 37.13 -0.55 -4.57
C GLY A 95 36.46 -1.18 -5.80
N ALA A 96 35.31 -0.68 -6.25
CA ALA A 96 34.70 -1.09 -7.51
C ALA A 96 35.36 -0.35 -8.70
N GLU A 97 36.59 -0.73 -9.05
CA GLU A 97 37.34 -0.09 -10.15
C GLU A 97 36.88 -0.53 -11.55
N HIS A 98 36.11 -1.62 -11.66
CA HIS A 98 35.63 -2.14 -12.94
C HIS A 98 34.11 -2.01 -13.10
N GLU A 99 33.68 -1.42 -14.23
CA GLU A 99 32.26 -1.27 -14.61
C GLU A 99 31.50 -2.61 -14.68
N GLU A 100 32.19 -3.73 -14.89
CA GLU A 100 31.55 -5.06 -15.02
C GLU A 100 31.09 -5.65 -13.67
N ASP A 101 31.68 -5.23 -12.54
CA ASP A 101 31.24 -5.64 -11.20
C ASP A 101 29.98 -4.89 -10.73
N LEU A 102 29.54 -3.86 -11.46
CA LEU A 102 28.32 -3.08 -11.19
C LEU A 102 27.02 -3.89 -11.35
N SER A 103 27.08 -5.10 -11.89
CA SER A 103 25.90 -5.96 -12.05
C SER A 103 25.41 -6.59 -10.72
N LYS A 104 26.20 -6.50 -9.64
CA LYS A 104 25.79 -6.92 -8.29
C LYS A 104 25.38 -5.71 -7.43
N SER A 105 24.21 -5.14 -7.75
CA SER A 105 23.28 -4.45 -6.84
C SER A 105 23.86 -3.88 -5.53
N ASP A 106 24.52 -2.71 -5.58
CA ASP A 106 24.99 -1.92 -4.40
C ASP A 106 23.82 -1.27 -3.58
N VAL A 107 22.63 -1.85 -3.69
CA VAL A 107 21.36 -1.29 -3.22
C VAL A 107 20.44 -2.40 -2.72
N THR A 108 19.83 -2.19 -1.56
CA THR A 108 18.99 -3.20 -0.91
C THR A 108 17.65 -3.44 -1.62
N SER A 109 17.23 -2.50 -2.48
CA SER A 109 15.99 -2.58 -3.27
C SER A 109 16.11 -3.43 -4.54
N GLY A 110 17.33 -3.75 -4.98
CA GLY A 110 17.58 -4.47 -6.23
C GLY A 110 17.32 -3.65 -7.51
N ILE A 111 17.22 -2.32 -7.42
CA ILE A 111 17.19 -1.39 -8.57
C ILE A 111 18.40 -0.45 -8.54
N SER A 112 18.90 0.00 -9.68
CA SER A 112 20.16 0.75 -9.71
C SER A 112 20.11 2.03 -8.82
N PRO A 113 21.25 2.48 -8.25
CA PRO A 113 21.29 3.75 -7.52
C PRO A 113 20.76 4.94 -8.35
N ALA A 114 20.94 4.88 -9.68
CA ALA A 114 20.39 5.87 -10.59
C ALA A 114 18.87 5.86 -10.67
N ASP A 115 18.26 4.67 -10.60
CA ASP A 115 16.81 4.55 -10.55
C ASP A 115 16.26 5.03 -9.20
N GLU A 116 16.93 4.74 -8.07
CA GLU A 116 16.53 5.33 -6.78
C GLU A 116 16.61 6.85 -6.80
N TYR A 117 17.70 7.44 -7.33
CA TYR A 117 17.78 8.88 -7.53
C TYR A 117 16.60 9.42 -8.35
N ARG A 118 16.27 8.77 -9.48
CA ARG A 118 15.14 9.16 -10.34
C ARG A 118 13.81 9.05 -9.62
N ARG A 119 13.59 8.02 -8.79
CA ARG A 119 12.40 7.87 -7.95
C ARG A 119 12.31 8.98 -6.91
N THR A 120 13.41 9.33 -6.24
CA THR A 120 13.44 10.46 -5.30
C THR A 120 13.11 11.79 -5.98
N ILE A 121 13.65 12.04 -7.18
CA ILE A 121 13.28 13.21 -7.99
C ILE A 121 11.80 13.17 -8.40
N GLY A 122 11.28 12.01 -8.79
CA GLY A 122 9.86 11.82 -9.08
C GLY A 122 8.99 12.14 -7.86
N ALA A 123 9.40 11.77 -6.65
CA ALA A 123 8.66 12.05 -5.42
C ALA A 123 8.65 13.57 -5.14
N LEU A 124 9.77 14.25 -5.36
CA LEU A 124 9.86 15.71 -5.30
C LEU A 124 8.93 16.38 -6.34
N PHE A 125 8.80 15.82 -7.54
CA PHE A 125 7.87 16.32 -8.57
C PHE A 125 6.41 16.05 -8.20
N ALA A 126 6.12 14.91 -7.58
CA ALA A 126 4.81 14.62 -7.01
C ALA A 126 4.42 15.66 -5.95
N VAL A 127 5.33 16.07 -5.07
CA VAL A 127 5.10 17.21 -4.14
C VAL A 127 4.75 18.48 -4.93
N TYR A 128 5.50 18.82 -5.97
CA TYR A 128 5.23 20.00 -6.82
C TYR A 128 3.83 19.96 -7.45
N TRP A 129 3.45 18.86 -8.07
CA TRP A 129 2.15 18.74 -8.72
C TRP A 129 0.98 18.71 -7.73
N LEU A 130 1.10 17.98 -6.62
CA LEU A 130 0.06 17.92 -5.59
C LEU A 130 -0.15 19.28 -4.91
N MET A 131 0.90 20.09 -4.79
CA MET A 131 0.79 21.46 -4.27
C MET A 131 0.13 22.43 -5.27
N ARG A 132 -0.18 22.00 -6.50
CA ARG A 132 -0.70 22.83 -7.61
C ARG A 132 -1.94 22.22 -8.30
N LEU A 133 -2.70 21.36 -7.62
CA LEU A 133 -3.86 20.66 -8.23
C LEU A 133 -4.92 21.59 -8.84
N ASP A 134 -5.08 22.81 -8.31
CA ASP A 134 -6.00 23.84 -8.80
C ASP A 134 -5.38 24.80 -9.84
N ILE A 135 -4.15 24.52 -10.29
CA ILE A 135 -3.43 25.30 -11.30
C ILE A 135 -3.18 24.39 -12.52
N ASP A 136 -2.07 23.65 -12.51
CA ASP A 136 -1.60 22.79 -13.59
C ASP A 136 -1.18 21.40 -13.09
N GLY A 137 -1.20 21.19 -11.78
CA GLY A 137 -0.67 20.00 -11.11
C GLY A 137 -1.36 18.72 -11.55
N LYS A 138 -2.68 18.75 -11.80
CA LYS A 138 -3.42 17.57 -12.33
C LYS A 138 -2.85 17.10 -13.66
N ARG A 139 -2.50 18.04 -14.55
CA ARG A 139 -1.93 17.72 -15.87
C ARG A 139 -0.55 17.11 -15.72
N GLY A 140 0.34 17.77 -14.97
CA GLY A 140 1.69 17.26 -14.74
C GLY A 140 1.71 15.90 -14.03
N PHE A 141 0.83 15.71 -13.05
CA PHE A 141 0.70 14.43 -12.34
C PHE A 141 0.20 13.29 -13.24
N CYS A 142 -0.76 13.57 -14.13
CA CYS A 142 -1.37 12.55 -14.99
C CYS A 142 -0.63 12.27 -16.28
N PHE A 143 -0.02 13.28 -16.89
CA PHE A 143 0.53 13.20 -18.24
C PHE A 143 2.03 13.50 -18.31
N GLY A 144 2.62 14.06 -17.26
CA GLY A 144 4.03 14.47 -17.29
C GLY A 144 4.23 15.84 -17.93
N VAL A 145 5.41 16.04 -18.52
CA VAL A 145 5.83 17.31 -19.12
C VAL A 145 6.47 17.12 -20.50
N ASP A 146 6.51 18.19 -21.30
CA ASP A 146 7.24 18.24 -22.57
C ASP A 146 8.75 18.56 -22.38
N ASP A 147 9.47 18.72 -23.49
CA ASP A 147 10.90 19.05 -23.53
C ASP A 147 11.21 20.41 -22.86
N ASP A 148 10.24 21.32 -22.84
CA ASP A 148 10.32 22.62 -22.16
C ASP A 148 9.86 22.55 -20.68
N TRP A 149 9.61 21.34 -20.20
CA TRP A 149 9.16 21.02 -18.84
C TRP A 149 7.82 21.69 -18.49
N GLN A 150 6.99 21.95 -19.50
CA GLN A 150 5.62 22.39 -19.33
C GLN A 150 4.70 21.17 -19.18
N PRO A 151 3.70 21.22 -18.29
CA PRO A 151 2.70 20.16 -18.18
C PRO A 151 2.01 19.92 -19.52
N LEU A 152 1.97 18.65 -19.96
CA LEU A 152 1.30 18.28 -21.20
C LEU A 152 -0.20 18.59 -21.14
N GLU A 153 -0.76 19.00 -22.27
CA GLU A 153 -2.20 19.26 -22.39
C GLU A 153 -3.00 17.97 -22.30
N VAL A 154 -4.25 18.08 -21.84
CA VAL A 154 -5.13 16.91 -21.74
C VAL A 154 -5.59 16.53 -23.15
N PRO A 155 -5.19 15.36 -23.68
CA PRO A 155 -5.53 14.98 -25.05
C PRO A 155 -7.06 14.82 -25.17
N PRO A 156 -7.70 15.34 -26.23
CA PRO A 156 -9.13 15.13 -26.46
C PRO A 156 -9.42 13.64 -26.67
N TYR A 157 -10.65 13.22 -26.37
CA TYR A 157 -11.04 11.80 -26.49
C TYR A 157 -10.86 11.23 -27.91
N SER A 158 -10.88 12.09 -28.94
CA SER A 158 -10.63 11.71 -30.33
C SER A 158 -9.17 11.38 -30.65
N GLU A 159 -8.23 11.80 -29.80
CA GLU A 159 -6.78 11.64 -29.96
C GLU A 159 -6.22 10.56 -29.00
N LEU A 160 -7.09 9.77 -28.36
CA LEU A 160 -6.66 8.67 -27.50
C LEU A 160 -6.27 7.46 -28.36
N GLU A 161 -4.99 7.39 -28.71
CA GLU A 161 -4.46 6.34 -29.59
C GLU A 161 -4.05 5.06 -28.84
N SER A 162 -3.74 5.17 -27.54
CA SER A 162 -3.22 4.05 -26.74
C SER A 162 -4.04 3.76 -25.46
N PRO A 163 -3.99 2.52 -24.95
CA PRO A 163 -4.58 2.18 -23.65
C PRO A 163 -4.05 3.05 -22.51
N ASP A 164 -2.79 3.46 -22.55
CA ASP A 164 -2.17 4.27 -21.50
C ASP A 164 -2.65 5.72 -21.54
N THR A 165 -2.78 6.32 -22.73
CA THR A 165 -3.40 7.65 -22.87
C THR A 165 -4.84 7.66 -22.39
N THR A 166 -5.60 6.57 -22.64
CA THR A 166 -6.96 6.40 -22.13
C THR A 166 -6.98 6.32 -20.62
N LYS A 167 -6.14 5.49 -19.99
CA LYS A 167 -6.03 5.40 -18.53
C LYS A 167 -5.65 6.73 -17.89
N ARG A 168 -4.68 7.45 -18.46
CA ARG A 168 -4.26 8.79 -17.99
C ARG A 168 -5.41 9.77 -18.03
N ARG A 169 -6.18 9.77 -19.13
CA ARG A 169 -7.39 10.60 -19.28
C ARG A 169 -8.48 10.24 -18.26
N GLU A 170 -8.78 8.95 -18.13
CA GLU A 170 -9.77 8.47 -17.15
C GLU A 170 -9.36 8.82 -15.72
N PHE A 171 -8.07 8.67 -15.37
CA PHE A 171 -7.56 9.07 -14.06
C PHE A 171 -7.70 10.57 -13.86
N HIS A 172 -7.32 11.39 -14.85
CA HIS A 172 -7.48 12.84 -14.80
C HIS A 172 -8.93 13.26 -14.51
N ASP A 173 -9.88 12.67 -15.23
CA ASP A 173 -11.28 13.07 -15.19
C ASP A 173 -12.03 12.50 -13.96
N LEU A 174 -11.66 11.30 -13.50
CA LEU A 174 -12.41 10.56 -12.47
C LEU A 174 -11.72 10.48 -11.11
N GLN A 175 -10.50 10.98 -10.96
CA GLN A 175 -9.80 10.98 -9.67
C GLN A 175 -10.41 12.02 -8.72
N GLU A 176 -10.56 11.65 -7.45
CA GLU A 176 -11.05 12.55 -6.39
C GLU A 176 -9.94 13.50 -5.92
N TRP A 177 -9.67 14.53 -6.73
CA TRP A 177 -8.61 15.51 -6.48
C TRP A 177 -8.81 16.34 -5.21
N ASP A 178 -10.06 16.57 -4.81
CA ASP A 178 -10.37 17.33 -3.60
C ASP A 178 -9.91 16.58 -2.35
N GLY A 179 -9.97 15.24 -2.34
CA GLY A 179 -9.42 14.42 -1.26
C GLY A 179 -7.90 14.56 -1.13
N MET A 180 -7.18 14.62 -2.26
CA MET A 180 -5.74 14.89 -2.24
C MET A 180 -5.44 16.31 -1.74
N THR A 181 -6.23 17.30 -2.16
CA THR A 181 -6.09 18.69 -1.68
C THR A 181 -6.35 18.79 -0.18
N GLN A 182 -7.38 18.11 0.31
CA GLN A 182 -7.71 18.05 1.73
C GLN A 182 -6.59 17.40 2.53
N LEU A 183 -5.94 16.35 2.01
CA LEU A 183 -4.78 15.77 2.66
C LEU A 183 -3.62 16.77 2.81
N MET A 184 -3.36 17.62 1.80
CA MET A 184 -2.33 18.68 1.91
C MET A 184 -2.71 19.75 2.95
N LEU A 185 -4.00 20.05 3.10
CA LEU A 185 -4.52 20.94 4.14
C LEU A 185 -4.37 20.32 5.53
N ASP A 186 -4.75 19.05 5.68
CA ASP A 186 -4.68 18.30 6.94
C ASP A 186 -3.23 18.12 7.40
N ALA A 187 -2.29 17.89 6.48
CA ALA A 187 -0.85 17.85 6.76
C ALA A 187 -0.25 19.22 7.13
N GLY A 188 -1.03 20.29 6.98
CA GLY A 188 -0.62 21.66 7.23
C GLY A 188 0.35 22.22 6.20
N LEU A 189 0.48 21.60 5.02
CA LEU A 189 1.30 22.08 3.90
C LEU A 189 0.62 23.25 3.19
N LEU A 190 -0.72 23.19 3.11
CA LEU A 190 -1.58 24.25 2.60
C LEU A 190 -2.46 24.80 3.71
N SER A 191 -2.97 26.02 3.50
CA SER A 191 -3.97 26.66 4.34
C SER A 191 -4.92 27.50 3.48
N PRO A 192 -6.21 27.60 3.83
CA PRO A 192 -7.14 28.46 3.10
C PRO A 192 -6.75 29.94 3.21
N ARG A 193 -6.90 30.70 2.12
CA ARG A 193 -6.77 32.18 2.14
C ARG A 193 -8.14 32.83 2.39
N LYS A 194 -8.14 34.00 3.06
CA LYS A 194 -9.35 34.81 3.32
C LYS A 194 -10.09 35.23 2.03
N LYS A 195 -9.33 35.49 0.96
CA LYS A 195 -9.84 35.68 -0.39
C LYS A 195 -9.52 34.37 -1.12
N MET A 196 -10.54 33.72 -1.70
CA MET A 196 -10.48 32.36 -2.28
C MET A 196 -9.08 31.95 -2.78
N GLY A 197 -8.64 30.74 -2.40
CA GLY A 197 -7.36 30.15 -2.82
C GLY A 197 -6.57 29.55 -1.65
N LEU A 198 -5.40 29.00 -1.98
CA LEU A 198 -4.55 28.28 -1.02
C LEU A 198 -3.24 29.03 -0.76
N ARG A 199 -2.76 28.99 0.49
CA ARG A 199 -1.47 29.53 0.92
C ARG A 199 -0.58 28.38 1.39
N VAL A 200 0.66 28.39 0.92
CA VAL A 200 1.70 27.46 1.36
C VAL A 200 2.16 27.80 2.77
N ASN A 201 2.27 26.76 3.60
CA ASN A 201 3.03 26.81 4.84
C ASN A 201 4.50 26.45 4.52
N GLU A 202 5.34 27.47 4.39
CA GLU A 202 6.73 27.32 3.96
C GLU A 202 7.51 26.35 4.85
N GLU A 203 7.41 26.50 6.17
CA GLU A 203 8.15 25.67 7.12
C GLU A 203 7.78 24.19 7.01
N ARG A 204 6.47 23.91 6.89
CA ARG A 204 5.98 22.54 6.74
C ARG A 204 6.36 21.94 5.39
N LEU A 205 6.33 22.73 4.32
CA LEU A 205 6.76 22.26 3.01
C LEU A 205 8.27 22.02 2.96
N LEU A 206 9.09 22.87 3.57
CA LEU A 206 10.54 22.63 3.70
C LEU A 206 10.84 21.31 4.39
N ALA A 207 10.08 20.97 5.44
CA ALA A 207 10.20 19.68 6.10
C ALA A 207 9.87 18.51 5.16
N MET A 208 8.81 18.62 4.35
CA MET A 208 8.47 17.61 3.36
C MET A 208 9.57 17.45 2.32
N LEU A 209 10.08 18.55 1.76
CA LEU A 209 11.14 18.50 0.75
C LEU A 209 12.45 17.90 1.29
N ALA A 210 12.85 18.30 2.50
CA ALA A 210 14.03 17.74 3.17
C ALA A 210 13.85 16.23 3.42
N LEU A 211 12.68 15.82 3.95
CA LEU A 211 12.37 14.42 4.13
C LEU A 211 12.42 13.64 2.82
N THR A 212 11.75 14.12 1.77
CA THR A 212 11.74 13.44 0.47
C THR A 212 13.16 13.28 -0.08
N ALA A 213 14.03 14.28 0.08
CA ALA A 213 15.43 14.18 -0.36
C ALA A 213 16.21 13.09 0.39
N ILE A 214 15.96 12.89 1.68
CA ILE A 214 16.75 11.95 2.51
C ILE A 214 16.12 10.57 2.72
N HIS A 215 14.80 10.39 2.50
CA HIS A 215 14.08 9.21 2.99
C HIS A 215 14.66 7.87 2.52
N ASP A 216 15.15 7.82 1.29
CA ASP A 216 15.60 6.60 0.63
C ASP A 216 17.12 6.51 0.47
N ILE A 217 17.91 7.45 1.00
CA ILE A 217 19.37 7.43 0.85
C ILE A 217 19.97 6.15 1.45
N MET A 218 19.34 5.59 2.49
CA MET A 218 19.79 4.36 3.15
C MET A 218 19.50 3.09 2.34
N LYS A 219 18.90 3.19 1.15
CA LYS A 219 18.88 2.06 0.20
C LYS A 219 20.24 1.82 -0.43
N VAL A 220 21.13 2.82 -0.44
CA VAL A 220 22.52 2.68 -0.87
C VAL A 220 23.28 1.91 0.20
N GLU A 221 23.74 0.70 -0.10
CA GLU A 221 24.35 -0.19 0.89
C GLU A 221 25.60 0.41 1.55
N ALA A 222 26.34 1.22 0.79
CA ALA A 222 27.50 1.96 1.28
C ALA A 222 27.17 2.91 2.44
N LEU A 223 25.92 3.33 2.60
CA LEU A 223 25.50 4.30 3.63
C LEU A 223 24.93 3.63 4.88
N LEU A 224 24.72 2.31 4.88
CA LEU A 224 24.08 1.61 5.98
C LEU A 224 24.90 1.73 7.28
N PRO A 225 24.27 2.17 8.39
CA PRO A 225 24.96 2.34 9.65
C PRO A 225 25.18 0.99 10.36
N LYS A 226 26.21 0.97 11.20
CA LYS A 226 26.38 -0.04 12.25
C LYS A 226 25.93 0.53 13.58
N VAL A 227 25.29 -0.30 14.40
CA VAL A 227 24.90 0.11 15.75
C VAL A 227 26.16 0.24 16.61
N SER A 228 26.42 1.44 17.13
CA SER A 228 27.52 1.68 18.07
C SER A 228 27.28 0.99 19.42
N GLU A 229 28.35 0.75 20.18
CA GLU A 229 28.23 0.19 21.54
C GLU A 229 27.35 1.06 22.46
N ALA A 230 27.43 2.38 22.31
CA ALA A 230 26.67 3.34 23.13
C ALA A 230 25.16 3.35 22.85
N HIS A 231 24.73 2.89 21.66
CA HIS A 231 23.32 2.89 21.24
C HIS A 231 22.72 1.48 21.21
N ALA A 232 23.46 0.45 21.62
CA ALA A 232 23.00 -0.93 21.63
C ALA A 232 22.19 -1.27 22.91
N PRO A 233 21.12 -2.08 22.82
CA PRO A 233 20.48 -2.51 21.57
C PRO A 233 19.64 -1.38 20.94
N TYR A 234 19.58 -1.33 19.61
CA TYR A 234 18.69 -0.41 18.88
C TYR A 234 17.63 -1.22 18.13
N ASN A 235 16.38 -1.17 18.56
CA ASN A 235 15.25 -1.89 17.93
C ASN A 235 15.54 -3.38 17.64
N GLY A 236 16.28 -4.05 18.52
CA GLY A 236 16.65 -5.47 18.41
C GLY A 236 18.02 -5.75 17.79
N PHE A 237 18.68 -4.74 17.20
CA PHE A 237 20.05 -4.84 16.69
C PHE A 237 21.06 -4.67 17.84
N LYS A 238 22.12 -5.48 17.82
CA LYS A 238 23.23 -5.45 18.79
C LYS A 238 24.35 -4.53 18.30
N ALA A 239 25.28 -4.19 19.19
CA ALA A 239 26.48 -3.45 18.82
C ALA A 239 27.24 -4.17 17.70
N GLY A 240 27.63 -3.41 16.67
CA GLY A 240 28.33 -3.91 15.48
C GLY A 240 27.41 -4.44 14.37
N ASP A 241 26.13 -4.69 14.64
CA ASP A 241 25.18 -5.12 13.61
C ASP A 241 24.95 -4.01 12.58
N VAL A 242 24.92 -4.37 11.30
CA VAL A 242 24.50 -3.47 10.22
C VAL A 242 22.98 -3.44 10.17
N ILE A 243 22.40 -2.24 10.15
CA ILE A 243 20.95 -2.07 10.00
C ILE A 243 20.62 -2.13 8.51
N ASN A 244 20.22 -3.30 8.00
CA ASN A 244 19.93 -3.50 6.56
C ASN A 244 18.53 -3.02 6.12
N ASP A 245 17.65 -2.73 7.07
CA ASP A 245 16.34 -2.15 6.81
C ASP A 245 16.51 -0.62 6.67
N HIS A 246 16.33 -0.09 5.46
CA HIS A 246 16.64 1.31 5.13
C HIS A 246 15.86 2.33 5.98
N ASP A 247 14.58 2.08 6.28
CA ASP A 247 13.78 2.94 7.16
C ASP A 247 14.37 2.97 8.58
N MET A 248 14.73 1.79 9.11
CA MET A 248 15.37 1.69 10.43
C MET A 248 16.77 2.29 10.46
N ALA A 249 17.53 2.17 9.36
CA ALA A 249 18.83 2.77 9.20
C ALA A 249 18.73 4.30 9.22
N LEU A 250 17.77 4.87 8.48
CA LEU A 250 17.55 6.31 8.49
C LEU A 250 17.06 6.76 9.87
N GLY A 251 16.14 6.04 10.50
CA GLY A 251 15.71 6.29 11.88
C GLY A 251 16.88 6.38 12.86
N TYR A 252 17.82 5.43 12.79
CA TYR A 252 19.03 5.44 13.62
C TYR A 252 19.89 6.70 13.39
N ILE A 253 20.08 7.10 12.13
CA ILE A 253 20.81 8.33 11.79
C ILE A 253 20.05 9.56 12.31
N LEU A 254 18.74 9.64 12.15
CA LEU A 254 17.96 10.79 12.63
C LEU A 254 17.99 10.92 14.16
N ASP A 255 18.00 9.79 14.89
CA ASP A 255 18.01 9.76 16.35
C ASP A 255 19.37 10.18 16.93
N HIS A 256 20.46 9.68 16.35
CA HIS A 256 21.79 9.77 16.94
C HIS A 256 22.77 10.67 16.20
N PHE A 257 22.58 10.84 14.89
CA PHE A 257 23.52 11.49 13.98
C PHE A 257 22.83 12.48 13.04
N GLY A 258 21.70 13.07 13.47
CA GLY A 258 20.90 13.93 12.60
C GLY A 258 21.66 15.14 12.05
N ASN A 259 22.74 15.56 12.72
CA ASN A 259 23.66 16.61 12.27
C ASN A 259 24.44 16.25 10.99
N LEU A 260 24.52 14.97 10.62
CA LEU A 260 25.15 14.51 9.38
C LEU A 260 24.28 14.72 8.14
N LEU A 261 22.99 15.04 8.32
CA LEU A 261 22.05 15.35 7.27
C LEU A 261 21.70 16.85 7.36
N PRO A 262 22.43 17.75 6.66
CA PRO A 262 22.28 19.19 6.81
C PRO A 262 20.85 19.71 6.65
N SER A 263 20.07 19.10 5.76
CA SER A 263 18.70 19.50 5.48
C SER A 263 17.79 19.20 6.65
N TYR A 264 17.96 18.04 7.30
CA TYR A 264 17.26 17.68 8.53
C TYR A 264 17.72 18.54 9.71
N ALA A 265 19.04 18.67 9.90
CA ALA A 265 19.63 19.37 11.02
C ALA A 265 19.24 20.86 11.07
N GLY A 266 19.08 21.50 9.91
CA GLY A 266 18.68 22.91 9.82
C GLY A 266 17.17 23.15 9.93
N LEU A 267 16.33 22.11 9.97
CA LEU A 267 14.89 22.28 10.20
C LEU A 267 14.61 22.76 11.64
N PRO A 268 13.50 23.50 11.87
CA PRO A 268 13.01 23.75 13.21
C PRO A 268 12.70 22.45 13.97
N ALA A 269 12.88 22.45 15.30
CA ALA A 269 12.71 21.26 16.13
C ALA A 269 11.33 20.58 15.98
N ALA A 270 10.26 21.36 15.78
CA ALA A 270 8.93 20.84 15.53
C ALA A 270 8.87 20.02 14.21
N GLN A 271 9.52 20.51 13.15
CA GLN A 271 9.58 19.79 11.88
C GLN A 271 10.54 18.59 11.93
N GLN A 272 11.66 18.70 12.64
CA GLN A 272 12.56 17.56 12.90
C GLN A 272 11.82 16.40 13.57
N LYS A 273 10.92 16.72 14.52
CA LYS A 273 10.04 15.75 15.18
C LYS A 273 9.09 15.09 14.18
N SER A 274 8.44 15.86 13.31
CA SER A 274 7.54 15.33 12.28
C SER A 274 8.26 14.42 11.29
N VAL A 275 9.46 14.80 10.85
CA VAL A 275 10.30 13.97 9.96
C VAL A 275 10.69 12.65 10.64
N ARG A 276 11.14 12.68 11.91
CA ARG A 276 11.42 11.47 12.69
C ARG A 276 10.18 10.59 12.83
N PHE A 277 9.03 11.18 13.12
CA PHE A 277 7.77 10.44 13.23
C PHE A 277 7.46 9.72 11.91
N THR A 278 7.59 10.39 10.76
CA THR A 278 7.35 9.77 9.45
C THR A 278 8.27 8.60 9.14
N GLN A 279 9.49 8.60 9.67
CA GLN A 279 10.47 7.52 9.53
C GLN A 279 10.38 6.45 10.63
N ALA A 280 9.51 6.63 11.63
CA ALA A 280 9.30 5.62 12.64
C ALA A 280 8.64 4.37 12.02
N LYS A 281 9.01 3.18 12.49
CA LYS A 281 8.42 1.91 12.04
C LYS A 281 6.97 1.77 12.49
N MET A 282 6.05 2.40 11.76
CA MET A 282 4.63 2.42 12.12
C MET A 282 3.95 1.05 11.97
N SER A 283 4.56 0.12 11.22
CA SER A 283 4.02 -1.22 10.93
C SER A 283 2.57 -1.19 10.40
N PHE A 284 2.18 -0.10 9.76
CA PHE A 284 0.82 0.11 9.29
C PHE A 284 0.68 -0.33 7.83
N ASN A 285 -0.11 -1.37 7.61
CA ASN A 285 -0.43 -1.82 6.27
C ASN A 285 -1.76 -1.20 5.81
N HIS A 286 -1.67 -0.17 4.98
CA HIS A 286 -2.84 0.48 4.41
C HIS A 286 -3.68 -0.44 3.52
N GLY A 287 -3.05 -1.35 2.78
CA GLY A 287 -3.73 -2.33 1.94
C GLY A 287 -4.73 -3.15 2.75
N TRP A 288 -4.33 -3.56 3.96
CA TRP A 288 -5.20 -4.25 4.89
C TRP A 288 -6.41 -3.41 5.33
N LEU A 289 -6.24 -2.09 5.52
CA LEU A 289 -7.34 -1.19 5.89
C LEU A 289 -8.30 -0.99 4.72
N VAL A 290 -7.80 -0.56 3.56
CA VAL A 290 -8.66 -0.20 2.41
C VAL A 290 -9.39 -1.39 1.81
N GLN A 291 -8.92 -2.60 2.10
CA GLN A 291 -9.59 -3.86 1.75
C GLN A 291 -10.39 -4.44 2.92
N ALA A 292 -10.39 -3.81 4.10
CA ALA A 292 -11.01 -4.33 5.32
C ALA A 292 -10.59 -5.78 5.64
N GLU A 293 -9.35 -6.11 5.33
CA GLU A 293 -8.78 -7.46 5.38
C GLU A 293 -8.36 -7.83 6.80
N ALA A 294 -7.67 -6.93 7.49
CA ALA A 294 -7.13 -7.20 8.82
C ALA A 294 -8.07 -6.74 9.95
N PRO A 295 -8.00 -7.39 11.12
CA PRO A 295 -8.68 -6.93 12.32
C PRO A 295 -8.05 -5.64 12.87
N PRO A 296 -8.79 -4.85 13.67
CA PRO A 296 -8.31 -3.63 14.31
C PRO A 296 -6.96 -3.72 15.01
N GLU A 297 -6.67 -4.80 15.74
CA GLU A 297 -5.40 -4.98 16.44
C GLU A 297 -4.21 -5.01 15.47
N ALA A 298 -4.26 -5.90 14.47
CA ALA A 298 -3.20 -6.04 13.46
C ALA A 298 -3.02 -4.76 12.64
N LEU A 299 -4.09 -3.99 12.44
CA LEU A 299 -4.06 -2.72 11.71
C LEU A 299 -3.45 -1.59 12.54
N PHE A 300 -4.00 -1.34 13.72
CA PHE A 300 -3.85 -0.04 14.36
C PHE A 300 -3.00 -0.06 15.62
N SER A 301 -2.78 -1.20 16.28
CA SER A 301 -2.16 -1.19 17.62
C SER A 301 -0.74 -0.65 17.61
N LYS A 302 0.10 -1.07 16.65
CA LYS A 302 1.47 -0.55 16.53
C LYS A 302 1.50 0.91 16.07
N PHE A 303 0.65 1.26 15.10
CA PHE A 303 0.51 2.64 14.63
C PHE A 303 0.09 3.58 15.76
N LYS A 304 -0.92 3.19 16.55
CA LYS A 304 -1.44 3.97 17.67
C LYS A 304 -0.47 4.04 18.84
N ALA A 305 0.31 2.99 19.09
CA ALA A 305 1.42 3.05 20.04
C ALA A 305 2.44 4.11 19.58
N ALA A 306 2.88 4.05 18.32
CA ALA A 306 3.83 5.00 17.76
C ALA A 306 3.32 6.46 17.83
N THR A 307 2.04 6.71 17.53
CA THR A 307 1.47 8.07 17.64
C THR A 307 1.39 8.57 19.08
N LYS A 308 1.08 7.68 20.04
CA LYS A 308 1.06 8.03 21.47
C LYS A 308 2.44 8.30 22.03
N ASP A 309 3.42 7.46 21.69
CA ASP A 309 4.78 7.52 22.24
C ASP A 309 5.44 8.86 21.91
N VAL A 310 5.21 9.40 20.71
CA VAL A 310 5.74 10.71 20.32
C VAL A 310 4.77 11.87 20.55
N ASN A 311 3.56 11.62 21.08
CA ASN A 311 2.47 12.59 21.14
C ASN A 311 2.30 13.32 19.78
N ALA A 312 2.04 12.53 18.74
CA ALA A 312 1.93 13.01 17.35
C ALA A 312 0.71 13.90 17.18
N ASP A 313 0.88 15.06 16.54
CA ASP A 313 -0.23 15.90 16.11
C ASP A 313 -0.96 15.20 14.95
N PRO A 314 -2.30 15.27 14.83
CA PRO A 314 -3.00 14.83 13.60
C PRO A 314 -2.37 15.34 12.30
N LYS A 315 -1.77 16.54 12.31
CA LYS A 315 -1.02 17.07 11.17
C LYS A 315 0.24 16.28 10.85
N ASP A 316 0.89 15.65 11.83
CA ASP A 316 2.05 14.77 11.64
C ASP A 316 1.65 13.44 11.01
N ILE A 317 0.49 12.91 11.40
CA ILE A 317 -0.13 11.73 10.79
C ILE A 317 -0.46 12.01 9.32
N ALA A 318 -1.14 13.12 9.04
CA ALA A 318 -1.43 13.53 7.66
C ALA A 318 -0.15 13.81 6.86
N PHE A 319 0.89 14.39 7.48
CA PHE A 319 2.19 14.60 6.85
C PHE A 319 2.87 13.28 6.46
N TYR A 320 2.82 12.25 7.32
CA TYR A 320 3.27 10.90 6.97
C TYR A 320 2.53 10.35 5.73
N PHE A 321 1.22 10.55 5.63
CA PHE A 321 0.45 10.09 4.47
C PHE A 321 0.75 10.88 3.19
N VAL A 322 1.04 12.18 3.28
CA VAL A 322 1.51 12.93 2.11
C VAL A 322 2.84 12.38 1.63
N HIS A 323 3.79 12.14 2.53
CA HIS A 323 5.08 11.53 2.18
C HIS A 323 4.88 10.18 1.48
N TRP A 324 4.10 9.29 2.09
CA TRP A 324 3.77 7.98 1.52
C TRP A 324 3.14 8.10 0.13
N LEU A 325 2.20 9.03 -0.05
CA LEU A 325 1.55 9.28 -1.32
C LEU A 325 2.57 9.73 -2.38
N THR A 326 3.48 10.64 -2.04
CA THR A 326 4.48 11.17 -2.98
C THR A 326 5.58 10.18 -3.32
N ASP A 327 6.04 9.37 -2.36
CA ASP A 327 7.00 8.29 -2.62
C ASP A 327 6.38 7.23 -3.54
N LEU A 328 5.17 6.76 -3.21
CA LEU A 328 4.50 5.75 -4.04
C LEU A 328 4.15 6.27 -5.44
N ALA A 329 3.78 7.55 -5.59
CA ALA A 329 3.58 8.19 -6.90
C ALA A 329 4.80 8.02 -7.82
N ALA A 330 5.99 8.02 -7.22
CA ALA A 330 7.27 7.96 -7.89
C ALA A 330 7.94 6.58 -7.82
N ALA A 331 7.16 5.51 -7.60
CA ALA A 331 7.70 4.14 -7.60
C ALA A 331 8.24 3.69 -8.97
N VAL A 332 7.95 4.43 -10.05
CA VAL A 332 8.51 4.20 -11.39
C VAL A 332 9.56 5.28 -11.68
N PRO A 333 10.80 4.95 -12.11
CA PRO A 333 11.91 5.89 -12.25
C PRO A 333 11.83 6.77 -13.53
N THR A 334 10.64 7.29 -13.84
CA THR A 334 10.31 8.07 -15.04
C THR A 334 9.74 9.44 -14.63
N PRO A 335 10.53 10.27 -13.92
CA PRO A 335 9.99 11.45 -13.22
C PRO A 335 9.31 12.47 -14.14
N LEU A 336 9.63 12.51 -15.43
CA LEU A 336 9.02 13.46 -16.38
C LEU A 336 7.71 12.96 -16.99
N GLU A 337 7.36 11.67 -16.83
CA GLU A 337 6.16 11.03 -17.39
C GLU A 337 4.94 11.12 -16.44
N GLY A 338 5.04 11.92 -15.37
CA GLY A 338 4.02 12.01 -14.33
C GLY A 338 4.11 10.88 -13.29
N ALA A 339 3.02 10.67 -12.55
CA ALA A 339 2.93 9.65 -11.49
C ALA A 339 2.47 8.28 -12.05
N GLU A 340 3.29 7.69 -12.94
CA GLU A 340 2.92 6.47 -13.67
C GLU A 340 2.45 5.32 -12.76
N LYS A 341 3.02 5.21 -11.55
CA LYS A 341 2.59 4.21 -10.59
C LYS A 341 1.09 4.31 -10.34
N PHE A 342 0.56 5.50 -10.04
CA PHE A 342 -0.85 5.66 -9.75
C PHE A 342 -1.72 5.67 -10.98
N VAL A 343 -1.22 6.26 -12.06
CA VAL A 343 -2.03 6.53 -13.24
C VAL A 343 -2.19 5.29 -14.13
N LEU A 344 -1.12 4.50 -14.28
CA LEU A 344 -1.11 3.34 -15.19
C LEU A 344 -1.15 2.00 -14.45
N ASN A 345 -0.51 1.93 -13.29
CA ASN A 345 -0.17 0.67 -12.62
C ASN A 345 -0.97 0.41 -11.33
N PHE A 346 -1.74 1.38 -10.84
CA PHE A 346 -2.50 1.27 -9.60
C PHE A 346 -4.00 1.41 -9.88
N PRO A 347 -4.85 0.48 -9.40
CA PRO A 347 -6.28 0.61 -9.63
C PRO A 347 -6.84 1.89 -8.97
N ARG A 348 -7.42 2.80 -9.76
CA ARG A 348 -8.03 4.05 -9.27
C ARG A 348 -9.00 3.86 -8.09
N PRO A 349 -9.93 2.88 -8.10
CA PRO A 349 -10.84 2.68 -6.95
C PRO A 349 -10.11 2.35 -5.65
N VAL A 350 -8.96 1.67 -5.76
CA VAL A 350 -8.10 1.36 -4.62
C VAL A 350 -7.47 2.66 -4.12
N LEU A 351 -6.84 3.47 -4.97
CA LEU A 351 -6.25 4.77 -4.57
C LEU A 351 -7.28 5.71 -3.92
N GLY A 352 -8.51 5.79 -4.47
CA GLY A 352 -9.59 6.56 -3.84
C GLY A 352 -9.89 6.08 -2.41
N SER A 353 -9.89 4.77 -2.19
CA SER A 353 -10.08 4.19 -0.85
C SER A 353 -8.91 4.53 0.09
N PHE A 354 -7.67 4.58 -0.41
CA PHE A 354 -6.51 5.04 0.37
C PHE A 354 -6.68 6.49 0.81
N ILE A 355 -6.98 7.41 -0.11
CA ILE A 355 -7.15 8.84 0.19
C ILE A 355 -8.26 9.06 1.23
N LYS A 356 -9.37 8.35 1.09
CA LYS A 356 -10.49 8.41 2.05
C LYS A 356 -10.11 7.87 3.42
N SER A 357 -9.28 6.83 3.48
CA SER A 357 -8.88 6.22 4.74
C SER A 357 -8.09 7.17 5.65
N PHE A 358 -7.38 8.16 5.08
CA PHE A 358 -6.58 9.11 5.87
C PHE A 358 -7.43 9.92 6.84
N GLY A 359 -8.63 10.36 6.43
CA GLY A 359 -9.55 11.09 7.30
C GLY A 359 -9.99 10.27 8.51
N VAL A 360 -10.20 8.96 8.31
CA VAL A 360 -10.59 8.05 9.38
C VAL A 360 -9.42 7.76 10.33
N LEU A 361 -8.19 7.69 9.82
CA LEU A 361 -7.00 7.44 10.64
C LEU A 361 -6.72 8.57 11.64
N ASN A 362 -7.09 9.81 11.33
CA ASN A 362 -7.00 10.93 12.26
C ASN A 362 -7.87 10.72 13.52
N GLU A 363 -8.93 9.91 13.43
CA GLU A 363 -9.79 9.61 14.56
C GLU A 363 -9.11 8.72 15.62
N LEU A 364 -7.98 8.06 15.29
CA LEU A 364 -7.22 7.24 16.25
C LEU A 364 -6.69 8.04 17.45
N ALA A 365 -6.61 9.37 17.31
CA ALA A 365 -6.25 10.28 18.39
C ALA A 365 -7.29 10.28 19.53
N VAL A 366 -8.57 10.03 19.23
CA VAL A 366 -9.69 10.18 20.18
C VAL A 366 -10.59 8.95 20.29
N LYS A 367 -10.60 8.07 19.28
CA LYS A 367 -11.39 6.83 19.25
C LYS A 367 -10.50 5.60 19.50
N SER A 368 -11.12 4.51 19.96
CA SER A 368 -10.48 3.20 19.97
C SER A 368 -10.24 2.67 18.55
N GLU A 369 -9.28 1.77 18.40
CA GLU A 369 -8.92 1.13 17.13
C GLU A 369 -10.14 0.46 16.48
N THR A 370 -10.99 -0.18 17.29
CA THR A 370 -12.22 -0.84 16.83
C THR A 370 -13.26 0.18 16.36
N GLU A 371 -13.43 1.30 17.08
CA GLU A 371 -14.34 2.38 16.68
C GLU A 371 -13.89 3.08 15.40
N VAL A 372 -12.57 3.26 15.20
CA VAL A 372 -12.02 3.80 13.95
C VAL A 372 -12.27 2.85 12.79
N PHE A 373 -12.02 1.55 12.96
CA PHE A 373 -12.30 0.58 11.91
C PHE A 373 -13.80 0.53 11.57
N GLU A 374 -14.67 0.58 12.58
CA GLU A 374 -16.12 0.63 12.36
C GLU A 374 -16.52 1.91 11.63
N SER A 375 -15.95 3.06 12.00
CA SER A 375 -16.20 4.34 11.33
C SER A 375 -15.82 4.26 9.85
N PHE A 376 -14.66 3.67 9.54
CA PHE A 376 -14.23 3.39 8.16
C PHE A 376 -15.26 2.55 7.38
N LEU A 377 -15.69 1.42 7.95
CA LEU A 377 -16.68 0.54 7.30
C LEU A 377 -18.01 1.25 7.05
N THR A 378 -18.48 2.04 8.02
CA THR A 378 -19.76 2.77 7.91
C THR A 378 -19.71 3.90 6.91
N GLN A 379 -18.61 4.66 6.86
CA GLN A 379 -18.42 5.72 5.88
C GLN A 379 -18.36 5.12 4.47
N TRP A 380 -17.56 4.07 4.28
CA TRP A 380 -17.45 3.38 3.00
C TRP A 380 -18.80 2.84 2.53
N TRP A 381 -19.60 2.26 3.43
CA TRP A 381 -20.95 1.80 3.10
C TRP A 381 -21.89 2.95 2.75
N GLY A 382 -21.85 4.05 3.51
CA GLY A 382 -22.70 5.21 3.33
C GLY A 382 -22.54 5.87 1.97
N GLU A 383 -21.32 5.91 1.41
CA GLU A 383 -21.04 6.42 0.06
C GLU A 383 -21.75 5.62 -1.06
N LYS A 384 -22.23 4.42 -0.74
CA LYS A 384 -22.90 3.50 -1.64
C LYS A 384 -24.28 3.09 -1.12
N SER A 385 -24.89 3.91 -0.26
CA SER A 385 -26.20 3.62 0.34
C SER A 385 -27.29 3.38 -0.71
N ASP A 386 -27.23 4.07 -1.85
CA ASP A 386 -28.20 3.90 -2.95
C ASP A 386 -28.07 2.51 -3.61
N THR A 387 -26.89 1.88 -3.52
CA THR A 387 -26.62 0.56 -4.07
C THR A 387 -26.82 -0.56 -3.04
N PHE A 388 -26.43 -0.34 -1.78
CA PHE A 388 -26.38 -1.38 -0.75
C PHE A 388 -27.52 -1.28 0.29
N GLY A 389 -28.28 -0.18 0.28
CA GLY A 389 -29.33 0.08 1.25
C GLY A 389 -28.79 0.55 2.61
N ALA A 390 -29.58 0.30 3.66
CA ALA A 390 -29.25 0.71 5.02
C ALA A 390 -27.95 0.05 5.53
N ILE A 391 -27.21 0.75 6.37
CA ILE A 391 -26.00 0.22 7.00
C ILE A 391 -26.36 -1.01 7.85
N PRO A 392 -25.67 -2.15 7.69
CA PRO A 392 -25.97 -3.37 8.43
C PRO A 392 -25.90 -3.18 9.95
N GLU A 393 -26.78 -3.90 10.65
CA GLU A 393 -26.86 -4.00 12.10
C GLU A 393 -27.01 -5.47 12.51
N GLY A 394 -26.55 -5.81 13.71
CA GLY A 394 -26.64 -7.15 14.27
C GLY A 394 -25.38 -8.01 14.06
N PRO A 395 -25.44 -9.31 14.41
CA PRO A 395 -24.26 -10.18 14.51
C PRO A 395 -23.49 -10.33 13.20
N ASN A 396 -24.16 -10.20 12.05
CA ASN A 396 -23.54 -10.35 10.73
C ASN A 396 -22.99 -9.02 10.16
N ALA A 397 -23.24 -7.88 10.81
CA ALA A 397 -23.00 -6.56 10.23
C ALA A 397 -21.55 -6.34 9.81
N ILE A 398 -20.60 -6.66 10.70
CA ILE A 398 -19.17 -6.44 10.45
C ILE A 398 -18.66 -7.36 9.35
N ALA A 399 -19.05 -8.64 9.34
CA ALA A 399 -18.64 -9.57 8.30
C ALA A 399 -19.14 -9.12 6.91
N ILE A 400 -20.41 -8.73 6.80
CA ILE A 400 -20.99 -8.25 5.54
C ILE A 400 -20.26 -7.00 5.06
N MET A 401 -20.10 -5.99 5.92
CA MET A 401 -19.40 -4.74 5.55
C MET A 401 -17.97 -5.03 5.09
N ARG A 402 -17.21 -5.88 5.80
CA ARG A 402 -15.84 -6.24 5.42
C ARG A 402 -15.79 -7.00 4.10
N LEU A 403 -16.65 -8.01 3.90
CA LEU A 403 -16.68 -8.82 2.67
C LEU A 403 -17.03 -7.98 1.43
N VAL A 404 -17.95 -7.01 1.58
CA VAL A 404 -18.30 -6.08 0.50
C VAL A 404 -17.11 -5.18 0.14
N VAL A 405 -16.39 -4.64 1.14
CA VAL A 405 -15.15 -3.88 0.88
C VAL A 405 -14.10 -4.75 0.17
N GLN A 406 -13.90 -5.99 0.61
CA GLN A 406 -12.96 -6.94 0.01
C GLN A 406 -13.28 -7.26 -1.47
N ALA A 407 -14.55 -7.26 -1.86
CA ALA A 407 -14.98 -7.57 -3.22
C ALA A 407 -14.62 -6.46 -4.24
N GLN A 408 -14.42 -5.21 -3.80
CA GLN A 408 -13.97 -4.00 -4.52
C GLN A 408 -14.79 -3.53 -5.75
N ALA A 409 -15.53 -4.40 -6.44
CA ALA A 409 -16.31 -4.08 -7.64
C ALA A 409 -17.80 -4.34 -7.43
N GLU A 410 -18.67 -3.45 -7.94
CA GLU A 410 -20.12 -3.49 -7.68
C GLU A 410 -20.79 -4.83 -7.99
N PRO A 411 -20.53 -5.51 -9.14
CA PRO A 411 -21.15 -6.82 -9.39
C PRO A 411 -20.73 -7.88 -8.36
N LYS A 412 -19.48 -7.82 -7.87
CA LYS A 412 -18.95 -8.74 -6.87
C LYS A 412 -19.50 -8.41 -5.47
N GLN A 413 -19.69 -7.13 -5.18
CA GLN A 413 -20.31 -6.63 -3.95
C GLN A 413 -21.77 -7.06 -3.83
N LYS A 414 -22.55 -6.91 -4.91
CA LYS A 414 -23.93 -7.41 -4.98
C LYS A 414 -23.99 -8.93 -4.78
N ALA A 415 -23.08 -9.67 -5.42
CA ALA A 415 -23.00 -11.12 -5.22
C ALA A 415 -22.75 -11.51 -3.76
N ILE A 416 -21.96 -10.75 -2.99
CA ILE A 416 -21.81 -10.96 -1.54
C ILE A 416 -23.14 -10.77 -0.81
N LEU A 417 -23.85 -9.67 -1.07
CA LEU A 417 -25.12 -9.34 -0.41
C LEU A 417 -26.20 -10.39 -0.67
N ASP A 418 -26.30 -10.88 -1.91
CA ASP A 418 -27.28 -11.90 -2.29
C ASP A 418 -26.93 -13.27 -1.69
N THR A 419 -25.62 -13.57 -1.58
CA THR A 419 -25.14 -14.90 -1.21
C THR A 419 -25.03 -15.09 0.30
N PHE A 420 -24.66 -14.06 1.07
CA PHE A 420 -24.43 -14.19 2.50
C PHE A 420 -25.65 -14.77 3.24
N PRO A 421 -26.90 -14.32 2.98
CA PRO A 421 -28.10 -14.93 3.58
C PRO A 421 -28.35 -16.38 3.15
N ALA A 422 -27.85 -16.79 1.98
CA ALA A 422 -28.00 -18.14 1.43
C ALA A 422 -26.97 -19.14 1.96
N LEU A 423 -25.91 -18.68 2.64
CA LEU A 423 -24.92 -19.54 3.29
C LEU A 423 -25.58 -20.46 4.32
N HIS A 424 -24.96 -21.62 4.56
CA HIS A 424 -25.37 -22.46 5.67
C HIS A 424 -25.22 -21.67 7.00
N PRO A 425 -26.16 -21.78 7.97
CA PRO A 425 -26.12 -20.98 9.20
C PRO A 425 -24.79 -21.08 9.97
N LYS A 426 -24.17 -22.27 9.98
CA LYS A 426 -22.85 -22.49 10.60
C LYS A 426 -21.70 -21.77 9.89
N ASP A 427 -21.79 -21.52 8.59
CA ASP A 427 -20.77 -20.78 7.85
C ASP A 427 -20.98 -19.27 8.00
N GLN A 428 -22.24 -18.81 8.00
CA GLN A 428 -22.59 -17.44 8.36
C GLN A 428 -22.06 -17.09 9.76
N GLN A 429 -22.34 -17.96 10.75
CA GLN A 429 -21.88 -17.78 12.13
C GLN A 429 -20.36 -17.67 12.23
N VAL A 430 -19.61 -18.56 11.58
CA VAL A 430 -18.14 -18.51 11.61
C VAL A 430 -17.62 -17.21 11.01
N LEU A 431 -18.14 -16.78 9.85
CA LEU A 431 -17.71 -15.52 9.24
C LEU A 431 -18.07 -14.32 10.13
N ALA A 432 -19.29 -14.29 10.67
CA ALA A 432 -19.78 -13.25 11.57
C ALA A 432 -18.91 -13.10 12.82
N GLU A 433 -18.66 -14.21 13.52
CA GLU A 433 -17.87 -14.22 14.75
C GLU A 433 -16.41 -13.85 14.49
N GLU A 434 -15.75 -14.48 13.53
CA GLU A 434 -14.31 -14.30 13.31
C GLU A 434 -13.98 -12.93 12.72
N MET A 435 -14.82 -12.42 11.80
CA MET A 435 -14.61 -11.08 11.25
C MET A 435 -15.03 -9.95 12.20
N ALA A 436 -15.80 -10.24 13.25
CA ALA A 436 -16.15 -9.27 14.30
C ALA A 436 -15.16 -9.25 15.48
N LYS A 437 -14.13 -10.11 15.50
CA LYS A 437 -13.08 -10.06 16.52
C LYS A 437 -12.12 -8.90 16.26
N SER A 438 -11.97 -8.02 17.25
CA SER A 438 -11.06 -6.86 17.17
C SER A 438 -9.58 -7.25 17.35
N GLY A 439 -9.32 -8.29 18.14
CA GLY A 439 -7.99 -8.65 18.65
C GLY A 439 -7.57 -7.83 19.88
N LEU A 440 -8.40 -6.88 20.32
CA LEU A 440 -8.11 -5.97 21.42
C LEU A 440 -8.99 -6.26 22.64
N VAL A 441 -8.35 -6.36 23.81
CA VAL A 441 -9.06 -6.61 25.08
C VAL A 441 -10.05 -5.48 25.34
N GLY A 442 -11.31 -5.86 25.61
CA GLY A 442 -12.38 -4.92 25.96
C GLY A 442 -12.94 -4.08 24.81
N GLN A 443 -12.37 -4.15 23.60
CA GLN A 443 -12.92 -3.43 22.45
C GLN A 443 -13.85 -4.32 21.62
N LYS A 444 -15.01 -3.76 21.26
CA LYS A 444 -16.03 -4.45 20.45
C LYS A 444 -16.68 -3.48 19.47
N PHE A 445 -17.10 -4.03 18.33
CA PHE A 445 -17.90 -3.28 17.37
C PHE A 445 -19.29 -3.02 17.93
N LYS A 446 -19.78 -1.79 17.78
CA LYS A 446 -21.11 -1.39 18.25
C LYS A 446 -22.21 -2.10 17.45
N ARG A 447 -22.06 -2.20 16.13
CA ARG A 447 -23.03 -2.79 15.20
C ARG A 447 -23.13 -4.30 15.27
N ALA A 448 -22.11 -4.99 15.80
CA ALA A 448 -22.13 -6.44 15.96
C ALA A 448 -23.11 -6.93 17.06
N GLY A 449 -23.66 -6.02 17.87
CA GLY A 449 -24.58 -6.35 18.96
C GLY A 449 -23.88 -6.86 20.23
N LYS A 450 -24.67 -7.39 21.17
CA LYS A 450 -24.19 -7.80 22.51
C LYS A 450 -23.56 -9.20 22.54
N GLU A 451 -23.79 -10.03 21.52
CA GLU A 451 -23.48 -11.48 21.56
C GLU A 451 -22.13 -11.86 20.95
N VAL A 452 -21.22 -10.90 20.73
CA VAL A 452 -19.90 -11.23 20.16
C VAL A 452 -19.07 -12.02 21.17
N HIS A 453 -18.79 -13.28 20.86
CA HIS A 453 -18.00 -14.16 21.70
C HIS A 453 -16.57 -13.64 21.90
N HIS A 454 -16.22 -13.43 23.17
CA HIS A 454 -14.87 -13.08 23.61
C HIS A 454 -13.92 -14.28 23.51
N GLY A 455 -12.63 -13.99 23.44
CA GLY A 455 -11.56 -14.97 23.57
C GLY A 455 -10.81 -15.32 22.29
N GLY A 456 -9.54 -15.70 22.49
CA GLY A 456 -8.55 -16.02 21.45
C GLY A 456 -8.09 -14.84 20.59
N PRO A 457 -6.98 -15.00 19.85
CA PRO A 457 -6.52 -13.98 18.92
C PRO A 457 -7.51 -13.79 17.77
N ALA A 458 -7.56 -12.56 17.23
CA ALA A 458 -8.23 -12.30 15.96
C ALA A 458 -7.47 -12.98 14.82
N ILE A 459 -8.19 -13.44 13.79
CA ILE A 459 -7.60 -14.16 12.66
C ILE A 459 -7.60 -13.23 11.45
N LEU A 460 -6.41 -12.92 10.94
CA LEU A 460 -6.20 -12.27 9.65
C LEU A 460 -5.99 -13.35 8.58
N VAL A 461 -6.96 -13.55 7.68
CA VAL A 461 -6.76 -14.40 6.50
C VAL A 461 -6.14 -13.57 5.38
N TYR A 462 -4.82 -13.60 5.30
CA TYR A 462 -4.05 -12.79 4.36
C TYR A 462 -4.19 -13.32 2.92
N TYR A 463 -4.51 -12.42 2.00
CA TYR A 463 -5.00 -12.58 0.65
C TYR A 463 -6.48 -12.95 0.48
N SER A 464 -7.32 -12.84 1.51
CA SER A 464 -8.77 -13.05 1.34
C SER A 464 -9.42 -12.12 0.29
N PRO A 465 -9.06 -10.83 0.15
CA PRO A 465 -9.63 -9.97 -0.89
C PRO A 465 -9.23 -10.42 -2.30
N ALA A 466 -7.99 -10.88 -2.48
CA ALA A 466 -7.53 -11.41 -3.77
C ALA A 466 -8.31 -12.68 -4.15
N PHE A 467 -8.41 -13.64 -3.21
CA PHE A 467 -9.20 -14.85 -3.39
C PHE A 467 -10.67 -14.57 -3.76
N LEU A 468 -11.35 -13.70 -3.01
CA LEU A 468 -12.74 -13.36 -3.27
C LEU A 468 -12.92 -12.70 -4.64
N ARG A 469 -12.02 -11.79 -5.02
CA ARG A 469 -12.07 -11.16 -6.34
C ARG A 469 -11.87 -12.18 -7.47
N THR A 470 -11.05 -13.20 -7.27
CA THR A 470 -10.83 -14.27 -8.26
C THR A 470 -12.10 -15.09 -8.50
N CYS A 471 -12.82 -15.45 -7.43
CA CYS A 471 -14.00 -16.33 -7.51
C CYS A 471 -15.34 -15.61 -7.79
N LEU A 472 -15.46 -14.32 -7.45
CA LEU A 472 -16.72 -13.57 -7.59
C LEU A 472 -16.89 -12.95 -9.00
N PRO A 473 -18.13 -12.80 -9.49
CA PRO A 473 -19.40 -13.16 -8.82
C PRO A 473 -19.82 -14.63 -9.03
N VAL A 474 -19.18 -15.35 -9.96
CA VAL A 474 -19.62 -16.66 -10.46
C VAL A 474 -19.71 -17.73 -9.37
N HIS A 475 -18.75 -17.75 -8.45
CA HIS A 475 -18.64 -18.77 -7.41
C HIS A 475 -18.80 -18.19 -6.00
N SER A 476 -19.72 -17.24 -5.81
CA SER A 476 -19.91 -16.54 -4.53
C SER A 476 -20.18 -17.48 -3.35
N LEU A 477 -21.14 -18.40 -3.49
CA LEU A 477 -21.55 -19.30 -2.40
C LEU A 477 -20.42 -20.27 -2.02
N PRO A 478 -19.78 -20.98 -2.97
CA PRO A 478 -18.61 -21.80 -2.66
C PRO A 478 -17.45 -20.98 -2.07
N ALA A 479 -17.12 -19.80 -2.62
CA ALA A 479 -16.00 -19.00 -2.14
C ALA A 479 -16.15 -18.58 -0.67
N LEU A 480 -17.34 -18.11 -0.29
CA LEU A 480 -17.63 -17.77 1.11
C LEU A 480 -17.62 -19.00 2.03
N THR A 481 -18.06 -20.16 1.53
CA THR A 481 -18.00 -21.43 2.27
C THR A 481 -16.55 -21.88 2.49
N LEU A 482 -15.68 -21.75 1.48
CA LEU A 482 -14.25 -22.04 1.59
C LEU A 482 -13.57 -21.11 2.60
N LEU A 483 -13.88 -19.82 2.56
CA LEU A 483 -13.35 -18.84 3.51
C LEU A 483 -13.77 -19.17 4.95
N ALA A 484 -15.04 -19.53 5.17
CA ALA A 484 -15.53 -19.97 6.48
C ALA A 484 -14.80 -21.23 6.97
N GLU A 485 -14.49 -22.17 6.07
CA GLU A 485 -13.69 -23.36 6.42
C GLU A 485 -12.25 -23.00 6.81
N VAL A 486 -11.60 -22.04 6.14
CA VAL A 486 -10.27 -21.54 6.53
C VAL A 486 -10.31 -20.98 7.95
N TYR A 487 -11.27 -20.11 8.27
CA TYR A 487 -11.46 -19.57 9.62
C TYR A 487 -11.68 -20.66 10.66
N ARG A 488 -12.52 -21.65 10.35
CA ARG A 488 -12.79 -22.78 11.25
C ARG A 488 -11.52 -23.58 11.57
N ARG A 489 -10.70 -23.87 10.55
CA ARG A 489 -9.43 -24.59 10.74
C ARG A 489 -8.39 -23.75 11.47
N ALA A 490 -8.36 -22.45 11.22
CA ALA A 490 -7.51 -21.53 11.96
C ALA A 490 -7.91 -21.48 13.44
N ARG A 491 -9.21 -21.41 13.76
CA ARG A 491 -9.69 -21.45 15.15
C ARG A 491 -9.37 -22.77 15.86
N GLU A 492 -9.27 -23.89 15.14
CA GLU A 492 -8.78 -25.15 15.71
C GLU A 492 -7.27 -25.16 16.01
N LEU A 493 -6.47 -24.31 15.35
CA LEU A 493 -5.04 -24.10 15.63
C LEU A 493 -4.81 -23.08 16.76
N TRP A 494 -5.68 -22.07 16.86
CA TRP A 494 -5.69 -21.06 17.92
C TRP A 494 -7.06 -21.02 18.62
N PRO A 495 -7.35 -21.97 19.52
CA PRO A 495 -8.61 -22.02 20.23
C PRO A 495 -8.93 -20.70 20.95
N ALA A 496 -10.22 -20.36 21.07
CA ALA A 496 -10.68 -19.16 21.77
C ALA A 496 -10.63 -19.29 23.30
N ASN A 497 -9.57 -19.90 23.84
CA ASN A 497 -9.41 -20.14 25.26
C ASN A 497 -8.80 -18.89 25.92
N GLY A 498 -9.60 -18.21 26.75
CA GLY A 498 -9.17 -17.03 27.50
C GLY A 498 -9.06 -15.76 26.68
N ASP A 499 -8.80 -14.65 27.36
CA ASP A 499 -8.68 -13.30 26.77
C ASP A 499 -7.26 -13.07 26.23
N VAL A 500 -6.86 -13.89 25.25
CA VAL A 500 -5.60 -13.68 24.53
C VAL A 500 -5.77 -12.51 23.58
N ALA A 501 -5.12 -11.38 23.90
CA ALA A 501 -5.00 -10.22 23.02
C ALA A 501 -4.11 -10.54 21.81
N GLY A 502 -4.33 -9.85 20.70
CA GLY A 502 -3.50 -9.91 19.51
C GLY A 502 -4.21 -10.50 18.30
N SER A 503 -3.43 -10.67 17.24
CA SER A 503 -3.86 -11.29 16.00
C SER A 503 -2.86 -12.35 15.53
N VAL A 504 -3.37 -13.32 14.77
CA VAL A 504 -2.58 -14.31 14.03
C VAL A 504 -2.85 -14.20 12.54
N ILE A 505 -1.85 -14.54 11.74
CA ILE A 505 -1.90 -14.45 10.28
C ILE A 505 -2.08 -15.85 9.69
N VAL A 506 -3.08 -16.01 8.84
CA VAL A 506 -3.33 -17.20 8.03
C VAL A 506 -3.13 -16.84 6.58
N ARG A 507 -2.03 -17.30 6.02
CA ARG A 507 -1.62 -17.04 4.64
C ARG A 507 -2.29 -18.01 3.67
N ILE A 508 -2.98 -17.50 2.65
CA ILE A 508 -3.60 -18.30 1.58
C ILE A 508 -2.97 -18.06 0.20
N ASP A 509 -1.66 -17.82 0.16
CA ASP A 509 -0.87 -17.49 -1.04
C ASP A 509 -1.15 -18.43 -2.23
N GLN A 510 -1.18 -19.75 -1.99
CA GLN A 510 -1.38 -20.75 -3.04
C GLN A 510 -2.83 -20.81 -3.57
N MET A 511 -3.79 -20.20 -2.87
CA MET A 511 -5.21 -20.25 -3.21
C MET A 511 -5.71 -18.95 -3.85
N LYS A 512 -5.06 -17.81 -3.59
CA LYS A 512 -5.60 -16.47 -3.91
C LYS A 512 -5.88 -16.21 -5.40
N GLU A 513 -5.15 -16.90 -6.28
CA GLU A 513 -5.25 -16.76 -7.74
C GLU A 513 -5.95 -17.95 -8.41
N LEU A 514 -6.32 -18.98 -7.66
CA LEU A 514 -6.99 -20.16 -8.20
C LEU A 514 -8.50 -19.94 -8.30
N GLN A 515 -9.08 -20.45 -9.39
CA GLN A 515 -10.52 -20.59 -9.56
C GLN A 515 -11.04 -21.79 -8.77
N LEU A 516 -12.34 -21.80 -8.47
CA LEU A 516 -12.97 -22.86 -7.69
C LEU A 516 -12.69 -24.29 -8.24
N PRO A 517 -12.78 -24.56 -9.56
CA PRO A 517 -12.49 -25.89 -10.08
C PRO A 517 -11.06 -26.35 -9.81
N GLU A 518 -10.09 -25.43 -9.85
CA GLU A 518 -8.67 -25.75 -9.60
C GLU A 518 -8.42 -26.07 -8.13
N ILE A 519 -9.04 -25.32 -7.22
CA ILE A 519 -8.99 -25.58 -5.78
C ILE A 519 -9.56 -26.97 -5.46
N GLN A 520 -10.64 -27.37 -6.14
CA GLN A 520 -11.28 -28.66 -5.93
C GLN A 520 -10.58 -29.81 -6.67
N ALA A 521 -9.95 -29.55 -7.81
CA ALA A 521 -9.28 -30.58 -8.61
C ALA A 521 -8.11 -31.26 -7.87
N VAL A 522 -7.51 -30.60 -6.88
CA VAL A 522 -6.37 -31.15 -6.12
C VAL A 522 -6.67 -32.53 -5.53
N TYR A 523 -7.92 -32.76 -5.09
CA TYR A 523 -8.33 -34.03 -4.48
C TYR A 523 -8.35 -35.17 -5.50
N GLY A 524 -8.58 -34.88 -6.79
CA GLY A 524 -8.50 -35.85 -7.87
C GLY A 524 -7.06 -36.28 -8.19
N PHE A 525 -6.07 -35.46 -7.81
CA PHE A 525 -4.65 -35.72 -8.02
C PHE A 525 -3.95 -36.39 -6.83
N GLY A 526 -4.71 -36.82 -5.81
CA GLY A 526 -4.13 -37.39 -4.59
C GLY A 526 -3.55 -36.33 -3.63
N ASP A 527 -3.84 -35.05 -3.87
CA ASP A 527 -3.42 -33.95 -2.99
C ASP A 527 -4.56 -33.50 -2.08
N THR A 528 -4.22 -32.73 -1.05
CA THR A 528 -5.17 -32.12 -0.13
C THR A 528 -4.71 -30.72 0.29
N TRP A 529 -5.66 -29.90 0.74
CA TRP A 529 -5.38 -28.60 1.32
C TRP A 529 -5.22 -28.71 2.83
N VAL A 530 -4.09 -28.21 3.33
CA VAL A 530 -3.75 -28.27 4.75
C VAL A 530 -3.36 -26.88 5.24
N LEU A 531 -3.94 -26.47 6.36
CA LEU A 531 -3.51 -25.29 7.09
C LEU A 531 -2.43 -25.70 8.09
N THR A 532 -1.20 -25.26 7.88
CA THR A 532 -0.02 -25.62 8.70
C THR A 532 0.45 -24.43 9.52
N LYS A 533 0.47 -24.57 10.84
CA LYS A 533 1.04 -23.61 11.78
C LYS A 533 2.56 -23.57 11.61
N ARG A 534 3.11 -22.42 11.21
CA ARG A 534 4.55 -22.20 11.03
C ARG A 534 5.22 -21.75 12.33
N ASN A 535 4.53 -20.89 13.08
CA ASN A 535 4.94 -20.41 14.40
C ASN A 535 3.67 -20.01 15.20
N ASP A 536 3.83 -19.38 16.35
CA ASP A 536 2.69 -19.01 17.20
C ASP A 536 1.81 -17.90 16.65
N LEU A 537 2.29 -17.13 15.67
CA LEU A 537 1.60 -15.99 15.06
C LEU A 537 1.18 -16.25 13.61
N GLU A 538 1.60 -17.36 13.00
CA GLU A 538 1.44 -17.59 11.55
C GLU A 538 1.11 -19.04 11.20
N ALA A 539 0.19 -19.21 10.25
CA ALA A 539 -0.03 -20.44 9.51
C ALA A 539 -0.13 -20.15 8.01
N VAL A 540 0.09 -21.19 7.20
CA VAL A 540 -0.09 -21.13 5.75
C VAL A 540 -0.98 -22.27 5.27
N LEU A 541 -1.87 -21.96 4.33
CA LEU A 541 -2.66 -22.92 3.59
C LEU A 541 -1.81 -23.43 2.41
N GLU A 542 -1.48 -24.70 2.45
CA GLU A 542 -0.63 -25.35 1.45
C GLU A 542 -1.31 -26.61 0.88
N ARG A 543 -1.06 -26.84 -0.41
CA ARG A 543 -1.39 -28.10 -1.09
C ARG A 543 -0.27 -29.10 -0.81
N ILE A 544 -0.63 -30.28 -0.30
CA ILE A 544 0.32 -31.38 -0.10
C ILE A 544 -0.26 -32.72 -0.59
N PRO A 545 0.59 -33.66 -1.02
CA PRO A 545 0.17 -35.03 -1.26
C PRO A 545 -0.43 -35.67 0.00
N VAL A 546 -1.52 -36.42 -0.17
CA VAL A 546 -2.21 -37.11 0.94
C VAL A 546 -1.28 -38.09 1.66
N GLU A 547 -0.35 -38.72 0.93
CA GLU A 547 0.67 -39.61 1.48
C GLU A 547 1.66 -38.94 2.46
N GLN A 548 1.79 -37.61 2.42
CA GLN A 548 2.64 -36.85 3.36
C GLN A 548 1.90 -36.47 4.66
N LEU A 549 0.58 -36.67 4.75
CA LEU A 549 -0.18 -36.36 5.97
C LEU A 549 0.29 -37.14 7.21
N PRO A 550 0.61 -38.46 7.14
CA PRO A 550 1.05 -39.22 8.31
C PRO A 550 2.37 -38.73 8.91
N GLU A 551 3.23 -38.10 8.11
CA GLU A 551 4.54 -37.58 8.55
C GLU A 551 4.41 -36.29 9.38
N ARG A 552 3.26 -35.64 9.34
CA ARG A 552 3.02 -34.38 10.04
C ARG A 552 2.43 -34.62 11.43
N THR A 553 2.89 -33.83 12.38
CA THR A 553 2.32 -33.84 13.74
C THR A 553 0.93 -33.22 13.72
N LYS A 554 -0.09 -33.94 14.20
CA LYS A 554 -1.49 -33.44 14.25
C LYS A 554 -1.64 -32.09 14.99
N SER A 555 -0.74 -31.73 15.88
CA SER A 555 -0.75 -30.43 16.57
C SER A 555 -0.43 -29.25 15.65
N SER A 556 0.34 -29.47 14.57
CA SER A 556 0.85 -28.40 13.71
C SER A 556 0.00 -28.13 12.48
N TYR A 557 -1.04 -28.93 12.19
CA TYR A 557 -1.85 -28.72 11.00
C TYR A 557 -3.33 -29.10 11.13
N ARG A 558 -4.16 -28.60 10.22
CA ARG A 558 -5.57 -28.97 10.05
C ARG A 558 -5.91 -29.14 8.58
N VAL A 559 -6.59 -30.23 8.23
CA VAL A 559 -7.05 -30.49 6.85
C VAL A 559 -8.27 -29.62 6.55
N CYS A 560 -8.22 -28.85 5.46
CA CYS A 560 -9.30 -27.97 5.01
C CYS A 560 -10.28 -28.73 4.11
N LYS A 561 -11.57 -28.79 4.49
CA LYS A 561 -12.56 -29.66 3.81
C LYS A 561 -13.25 -28.98 2.62
N PHE A 562 -12.50 -28.70 1.56
CA PHE A 562 -13.01 -27.98 0.37
C PHE A 562 -13.82 -28.84 -0.61
N TRP A 563 -14.01 -30.13 -0.32
CA TRP A 563 -14.71 -31.11 -1.17
C TRP A 563 -16.12 -31.46 -0.68
N LYS A 564 -16.64 -30.79 0.36
CA LYS A 564 -17.95 -31.14 0.90
C LYS A 564 -19.00 -31.02 -0.20
N LYS A 565 -19.66 -32.15 -0.50
CA LYS A 565 -20.82 -32.18 -1.41
C LYS A 565 -21.83 -31.17 -0.91
N ASP A 566 -22.34 -30.36 -1.83
CA ASP A 566 -23.47 -29.47 -1.59
C ASP A 566 -24.48 -30.21 -0.71
N TYR A 567 -24.86 -29.60 0.40
CA TYR A 567 -26.01 -30.06 1.17
C TYR A 567 -27.18 -30.04 0.19
N LYS A 568 -27.46 -31.18 -0.46
CA LYS A 568 -28.66 -31.37 -1.27
C LYS A 568 -29.80 -31.10 -0.31
N LYS A 569 -30.31 -29.87 -0.34
CA LYS A 569 -31.51 -29.46 0.38
C LYS A 569 -32.55 -30.46 -0.11
N LYS A 570 -32.94 -31.42 0.74
CA LYS A 570 -34.23 -32.09 0.60
C LYS A 570 -35.25 -30.98 0.79
N GLN A 571 -35.51 -30.20 -0.26
CA GLN A 571 -36.79 -29.52 -0.40
C GLN A 571 -37.81 -30.65 -0.53
N ARG A 572 -38.24 -31.16 0.61
CA ARG A 572 -39.55 -31.79 0.70
C ARG A 572 -40.52 -30.68 0.33
N HIS A 573 -40.95 -30.67 -0.94
CA HIS A 573 -42.21 -30.07 -1.29
C HIS A 573 -43.24 -30.67 -0.34
N THR A 574 -43.65 -29.90 0.67
CA THR A 574 -44.95 -30.07 1.27
C THR A 574 -45.95 -29.75 0.18
N SER A 575 -46.33 -30.77 -0.60
CA SER A 575 -47.50 -30.70 -1.47
C SER A 575 -48.71 -30.57 -0.54
N GLY A 576 -49.15 -29.33 -0.35
CA GLY A 576 -50.48 -29.05 0.16
C GLY A 576 -51.49 -29.64 -0.80
N THR A 577 -52.36 -30.49 -0.26
CA THR A 577 -53.58 -30.96 -0.91
C THR A 577 -54.43 -29.74 -1.25
N LEU A 578 -54.65 -29.49 -2.54
CA LEU A 578 -55.67 -28.58 -3.03
C LEU A 578 -56.45 -29.27 -4.15
N THR A 579 -57.75 -29.23 -3.94
CA THR A 579 -58.85 -29.88 -4.65
C THR A 579 -58.96 -29.48 -6.13
N ALA A 580 -59.49 -30.43 -6.89
CA ALA A 580 -59.88 -30.34 -8.28
C ALA A 580 -60.73 -29.12 -8.64
N LEU A 581 -60.54 -28.61 -9.86
CA LEU A 581 -61.54 -28.49 -10.95
C LEU A 581 -61.00 -27.58 -12.06
N GLY A 582 -61.15 -28.01 -13.32
CA GLY A 582 -61.11 -27.11 -14.48
C GLY A 582 -60.27 -27.61 -15.66
N ASP A 583 -60.93 -28.31 -16.58
CA ASP A 583 -60.48 -28.58 -17.95
C ASP A 583 -60.13 -27.30 -18.72
N GLY A 584 -59.15 -27.38 -19.63
CA GLY A 584 -58.86 -26.29 -20.56
C GLY A 584 -57.60 -26.46 -21.41
N ASP A 585 -57.75 -27.24 -22.47
CA ASP A 585 -57.24 -27.04 -23.84
C ASP A 585 -55.73 -26.94 -24.11
N GLU A 586 -55.26 -27.88 -24.94
CA GLU A 586 -53.90 -28.06 -25.43
C GLU A 586 -53.63 -27.19 -26.67
N SER A 587 -52.53 -26.43 -26.66
CA SER A 587 -51.81 -26.10 -27.90
C SER A 587 -50.32 -25.83 -27.61
N GLU A 588 -49.49 -26.83 -27.92
CA GLU A 588 -48.04 -26.67 -28.05
C GLU A 588 -47.68 -26.13 -29.45
N PRO A 589 -46.58 -25.38 -29.56
CA PRO A 589 -45.70 -25.52 -30.70
C PRO A 589 -44.30 -25.94 -30.29
N SER A 590 -43.87 -27.05 -30.88
CA SER A 590 -42.53 -27.61 -30.88
C SER A 590 -41.50 -26.65 -31.51
N PHE A 591 -40.37 -26.44 -30.84
CA PHE A 591 -39.16 -25.91 -31.47
C PHE A 591 -38.01 -26.92 -31.35
N HIS A 592 -37.61 -27.45 -32.50
CA HIS A 592 -36.36 -28.18 -32.71
C HIS A 592 -35.18 -27.21 -32.69
N VAL A 593 -34.10 -27.57 -31.99
CA VAL A 593 -32.77 -26.96 -32.17
C VAL A 593 -31.79 -28.07 -32.59
N ASN A 594 -31.21 -27.86 -33.77
CA ASN A 594 -30.18 -28.68 -34.38
C ASN A 594 -28.86 -28.59 -33.60
N ASN A 595 -28.28 -29.75 -33.32
CA ASN A 595 -26.85 -29.90 -33.03
C ASN A 595 -26.12 -30.14 -34.34
N ASP A 596 -25.10 -29.32 -34.63
CA ASP A 596 -23.89 -29.74 -35.34
C ASP A 596 -22.89 -28.58 -35.39
N ALA A 597 -21.68 -28.80 -34.84
CA ALA A 597 -20.40 -28.53 -35.50
C ALA A 597 -19.21 -28.58 -34.52
N ASN A 598 -18.45 -29.67 -34.67
CA ASN A 598 -17.01 -29.84 -34.48
C ASN A 598 -16.13 -28.60 -34.71
N SER A 599 -15.04 -28.48 -33.95
CA SER A 599 -13.64 -28.59 -34.42
C SER A 599 -12.66 -27.92 -33.44
N SER A 600 -11.78 -28.70 -32.80
CA SER A 600 -10.34 -28.89 -33.10
C SER A 600 -9.42 -28.08 -32.18
N ALA A 601 -8.87 -28.79 -31.18
CA ALA A 601 -7.76 -28.37 -30.33
C ALA A 601 -6.45 -28.98 -30.83
N PRO A 602 -5.30 -28.28 -30.76
CA PRO A 602 -4.00 -28.90 -30.90
C PRO A 602 -3.33 -29.13 -29.53
N SER A 603 -2.88 -30.36 -29.35
CA SER A 603 -1.92 -30.82 -28.35
C SER A 603 -0.51 -30.25 -28.63
N LEU A 604 0.24 -29.82 -27.61
CA LEU A 604 1.70 -29.76 -27.67
C LEU A 604 2.35 -30.07 -26.32
N ASN A 605 3.50 -30.74 -26.45
CA ASN A 605 4.21 -31.55 -25.48
C ASN A 605 5.02 -30.79 -24.41
N SER A 606 5.28 -31.55 -23.36
CA SER A 606 6.27 -31.38 -22.28
C SER A 606 7.67 -30.96 -22.74
N SER A 607 8.28 -30.02 -22.00
CA SER A 607 9.71 -30.08 -21.71
C SER A 607 10.02 -29.44 -20.34
N SER A 608 10.98 -30.07 -19.67
CA SER A 608 11.50 -29.85 -18.33
C SER A 608 12.25 -28.52 -18.16
N GLY A 609 12.00 -27.82 -17.05
CA GLY A 609 12.82 -26.69 -16.60
C GLY A 609 12.46 -26.28 -15.16
N THR A 610 13.45 -26.38 -14.28
CA THR A 610 13.46 -26.03 -12.85
C THR A 610 12.95 -24.61 -12.56
N PRO A 611 12.13 -24.35 -11.52
CA PRO A 611 11.60 -23.01 -11.26
C PRO A 611 12.56 -22.17 -10.42
N ALA A 612 13.13 -21.14 -11.04
CA ALA A 612 13.79 -20.03 -10.34
C ALA A 612 12.73 -19.10 -9.73
N ALA A 613 12.78 -19.04 -8.40
CA ALA A 613 12.24 -18.05 -7.47
C ALA A 613 11.42 -16.88 -8.03
N LEU A 614 10.10 -16.94 -7.82
CA LEU A 614 9.23 -15.76 -7.68
C LEU A 614 9.57 -15.02 -6.37
N ARG A 615 10.21 -13.86 -6.48
CA ARG A 615 10.13 -12.77 -5.50
C ARG A 615 9.88 -11.48 -6.25
N ARG A 616 8.68 -10.94 -6.16
CA ARG A 616 8.38 -9.50 -6.35
C ARG A 616 6.96 -9.22 -5.88
N PHE A 617 6.88 -8.47 -4.78
CA PHE A 617 6.06 -7.28 -4.55
C PHE A 617 5.88 -7.11 -3.03
N HIS A 618 6.68 -6.20 -2.48
CA HIS A 618 6.21 -5.26 -1.46
C HIS A 618 5.90 -3.94 -2.17
#